data_AF-A0A8H7C5K8-F1
#
_entry.id   AF-A0A8H7C5K8-F1
#
_cell.length_a   1.000
_cell.length_b   1.000
_cell.length_c   1.000
_cell.angle_alpha   90.00
_cell.angle_beta   90.00
_cell.angle_gamma   90.00
#
_symmetry.space_group_name_H-M   'P 1'
#
loop_
_entity.id
_entity.type
_entity.pdbx_description
1 polymer ?
#
loop_
_entity_poly.entity_id
_entity_poly.type
_entity_poly.pdbx_seq_one_letter_code
_entity_poly.pdbx_strand_id
1 'polypeptide(L)'
;MVFRLRKSLYGLKQAARRWNKKLRSVLEGIGYSRLRSDSSIYIYSKGDIKVIVPIFIDDITLVSKSDAAMTSAVTELSKHFKLRDLGSTTLLLGIQVKQDRSHHTISLSQEHYIKELLERFNMDDANPLSTPLAPGSELSDIIPSLEEQAEMKSVPYLNAVGALQYLATMTRPDIAYAVSYLGRFNSNPAPAHWLAVKHLFRYLIGTMHYKLVYRASDSEELFTTYSDASHGACKATGRATGGYVTLVSGAAVGWSSKRQPFVTLSSTEAEFVAAVEAGKEIKWTRNILTEFGFPLTLPSTLFVDNKSGISVAKNPEHHGRMKHLDLRFYWLREAVEEGLIDPLYVSTHEQVADILTKAVAKKVVEFAVPLLGLE
;
A
#
# COMPACT_ATOMS: atom_id res chain seq x y z
N MET A 1 8.67 47.99 6.31
CA MET A 1 9.96 47.53 5.75
C MET A 1 9.67 46.34 4.84
N VAL A 2 10.15 46.34 3.59
CA VAL A 2 9.90 45.27 2.61
C VAL A 2 11.24 44.63 2.25
N PHE A 3 11.36 43.32 2.40
CA PHE A 3 12.60 42.58 2.11
C PHE A 3 12.46 41.74 0.85
N ARG A 4 13.49 41.76 -0.01
CA ARG A 4 13.57 40.93 -1.22
C ARG A 4 14.29 39.62 -0.92
N LEU A 5 13.58 38.52 -1.08
CA LEU A 5 14.14 37.17 -0.93
C LEU A 5 15.11 36.84 -2.09
N ARG A 6 16.37 36.48 -1.78
CA ARG A 6 17.38 36.09 -2.79
C ARG A 6 17.52 34.58 -3.00
N LYS A 7 17.11 33.76 -2.03
CA LYS A 7 17.15 32.29 -2.07
C LYS A 7 15.82 31.73 -1.60
N SER A 8 15.45 30.53 -2.03
CA SER A 8 14.20 29.91 -1.57
C SER A 8 14.23 29.66 -0.06
N LEU A 9 13.15 30.02 0.62
CA LEU A 9 12.92 29.77 2.05
C LEU A 9 11.90 28.64 2.21
N TYR A 10 11.91 27.97 3.37
CA TYR A 10 10.86 27.05 3.77
C TYR A 10 9.49 27.75 3.80
N GLY A 11 8.42 27.01 3.52
CA GLY A 11 7.05 27.54 3.47
C GLY A 11 6.64 28.23 2.16
N LEU A 12 7.57 28.51 1.24
CA LEU A 12 7.21 28.99 -0.09
C LEU A 12 6.66 27.86 -0.95
N LYS A 13 5.62 28.13 -1.74
CA LYS A 13 5.00 27.17 -2.67
C LYS A 13 6.02 26.46 -3.58
N GLN A 14 7.06 27.18 -4.00
CA GLN A 14 8.12 26.66 -4.87
C GLN A 14 9.31 26.02 -4.14
N ALA A 15 9.35 26.08 -2.80
CA ALA A 15 10.53 25.70 -2.02
C ALA A 15 10.92 24.25 -2.23
N ALA A 16 9.98 23.32 -2.03
CA ALA A 16 10.21 21.88 -2.22
C ALA A 16 10.71 21.57 -3.63
N ARG A 17 10.12 22.19 -4.67
CA ARG A 17 10.55 22.02 -6.06
C ARG A 17 11.97 22.53 -6.31
N ARG A 18 12.33 23.68 -5.72
CA ARG A 18 13.68 24.26 -5.85
C ARG A 18 14.71 23.41 -5.11
N TRP A 19 14.37 22.92 -3.93
CA TRP A 19 15.17 21.96 -3.17
C TRP A 19 15.42 20.68 -3.98
N ASN A 20 14.37 20.02 -4.46
CA ASN A 20 14.49 18.81 -5.26
C ASN A 20 15.35 19.01 -6.52
N LYS A 21 15.18 20.14 -7.24
CA LYS A 21 16.05 20.48 -8.39
C LYS A 21 17.52 20.62 -8.01
N LYS A 22 17.82 21.25 -6.87
CA LYS A 22 19.20 21.40 -6.39
C LYS A 22 19.78 20.05 -5.97
N LEU A 23 19.02 19.25 -5.22
CA LEU A 23 19.42 17.92 -4.78
C LEU A 23 19.71 17.00 -5.97
N ARG A 24 18.80 16.95 -6.94
CA ARG A 24 18.96 16.22 -8.19
C ARG A 24 20.25 16.61 -8.91
N SER A 25 20.47 17.91 -9.13
CA SER A 25 21.66 18.40 -9.84
C SER A 25 22.96 18.00 -9.15
N VAL A 26 22.97 17.94 -7.81
CA VAL A 26 24.14 17.48 -7.05
C VAL A 26 24.31 15.98 -7.20
N LEU A 27 23.28 15.18 -6.94
CA LEU A 27 23.31 13.72 -7.02
C LEU A 27 23.75 13.22 -8.41
N GLU A 28 23.15 13.77 -9.47
CA GLU A 28 23.55 13.46 -10.85
C GLU A 28 25.00 13.88 -11.12
N GLY A 29 25.45 15.01 -10.58
CA GLY A 29 26.82 15.50 -10.71
C GLY A 29 27.87 14.63 -10.00
N ILE A 30 27.49 13.95 -8.92
CA ILE A 30 28.37 13.00 -8.19
C ILE A 30 28.14 11.53 -8.61
N GLY A 31 27.45 11.31 -9.74
CA GLY A 31 27.38 10.00 -10.40
C GLY A 31 26.17 9.13 -10.04
N TYR A 32 25.18 9.64 -9.31
CA TYR A 32 23.94 8.91 -9.07
C TYR A 32 22.99 9.06 -10.27
N SER A 33 22.28 7.98 -10.60
CA SER A 33 21.20 7.99 -11.57
C SER A 33 19.85 7.92 -10.87
N ARG A 34 18.89 8.69 -11.35
CA ARG A 34 17.51 8.68 -10.83
C ARG A 34 16.73 7.54 -11.48
N LEU A 35 15.92 6.82 -10.70
CA LEU A 35 15.06 5.79 -11.27
C LEU A 35 13.98 6.39 -12.18
N ARG A 36 13.59 5.62 -13.19
CA ARG A 36 12.47 5.95 -14.08
C ARG A 36 11.15 5.55 -13.44
N SER A 37 11.13 4.44 -12.70
CA SER A 37 9.92 3.94 -12.01
C SER A 37 9.54 4.80 -10.81
N ASP A 38 10.52 5.44 -10.16
CA ASP A 38 10.28 6.36 -9.04
C ASP A 38 11.30 7.52 -9.02
N SER A 39 10.82 8.74 -9.25
CA SER A 39 11.67 9.94 -9.31
C SER A 39 12.23 10.43 -7.96
N SER A 40 11.86 9.79 -6.85
CA SER A 40 12.37 10.05 -5.51
C SER A 40 13.56 9.16 -5.13
N ILE A 41 13.90 8.16 -5.96
CA ILE A 41 14.96 7.19 -5.67
C ILE A 41 16.13 7.40 -6.63
N TYR A 42 17.34 7.39 -6.08
CA TYR A 42 18.60 7.49 -6.81
C TYR A 42 19.47 6.28 -6.53
N ILE A 43 20.25 5.85 -7.52
CA ILE A 43 21.17 4.74 -7.40
C ILE A 43 22.54 5.15 -7.93
N TYR A 44 23.56 4.90 -7.11
CA TYR A 44 24.95 4.88 -7.54
C TYR A 44 25.41 3.43 -7.67
N SER A 45 25.99 3.09 -8.82
CA SER A 45 26.53 1.77 -9.12
C SER A 45 27.88 1.92 -9.80
N LYS A 46 28.96 1.38 -9.21
CA LYS A 46 30.30 1.34 -9.80
C LYS A 46 31.03 0.08 -9.36
N GLY A 47 31.25 -0.86 -10.29
CA GLY A 47 31.73 -2.20 -9.96
C GLY A 47 30.76 -2.88 -8.98
N ASP A 48 31.28 -3.43 -7.88
CA ASP A 48 30.48 -4.07 -6.83
C ASP A 48 29.86 -3.09 -5.83
N ILE A 49 30.20 -1.79 -5.93
CA ILE A 49 29.65 -0.78 -5.04
C ILE A 49 28.28 -0.36 -5.54
N LYS A 50 27.27 -0.53 -4.68
CA LYS A 50 25.90 -0.07 -4.91
C LYS A 50 25.38 0.72 -3.71
N VAL A 51 24.83 1.90 -3.96
CA VAL A 51 24.16 2.73 -2.96
C VAL A 51 22.81 3.16 -3.51
N ILE A 52 21.73 2.83 -2.80
CA ILE A 52 20.36 3.25 -3.10
C ILE A 52 19.99 4.37 -2.14
N VAL A 53 19.40 5.44 -2.68
CA VAL A 53 19.10 6.68 -1.97
C VAL A 53 17.65 7.08 -2.22
N PRO A 54 16.69 6.55 -1.44
CA PRO A 54 15.34 7.08 -1.43
C PRO A 54 15.30 8.42 -0.67
N ILE A 55 14.55 9.37 -1.23
CA ILE A 55 14.43 10.73 -0.71
C ILE A 55 12.98 11.03 -0.41
N PHE A 56 12.70 11.44 0.82
CA PHE A 56 11.40 11.98 1.21
C PHE A 56 11.56 13.43 1.65
N ILE A 57 11.16 14.37 0.79
CA ILE A 57 11.30 15.81 1.02
C ILE A 57 12.77 16.19 1.29
N ASP A 58 13.17 16.34 2.54
CA ASP A 58 14.51 16.66 3.03
C ASP A 58 15.22 15.48 3.71
N ASP A 59 14.50 14.40 4.02
CA ASP A 59 15.06 13.16 4.54
C ASP A 59 15.71 12.34 3.42
N ILE A 60 16.96 11.94 3.65
CA ILE A 60 17.77 11.15 2.72
C ILE A 60 18.15 9.86 3.45
N THR A 61 17.61 8.72 3.01
CA THR A 61 18.02 7.41 3.53
C THR A 61 19.06 6.81 2.60
N LEU A 62 20.03 6.07 3.16
CA LEU A 62 21.06 5.38 2.39
C LEU A 62 20.95 3.88 2.62
N VAL A 63 21.03 3.10 1.54
CA VAL A 63 21.01 1.63 1.60
C VAL A 63 22.18 1.10 0.78
N SER A 64 23.06 0.32 1.41
CA SER A 64 24.17 -0.36 0.76
C SER A 64 24.54 -1.64 1.51
N LYS A 65 25.25 -2.55 0.83
CA LYS A 65 25.92 -3.70 1.46
C LYS A 65 27.28 -3.31 2.07
N SER A 66 27.78 -2.10 1.83
CA SER A 66 29.10 -1.64 2.26
C SER A 66 29.00 -0.38 3.13
N ASP A 67 29.41 -0.49 4.40
CA ASP A 67 29.49 0.65 5.32
C ASP A 67 30.47 1.71 4.84
N ALA A 68 31.57 1.30 4.18
CA ALA A 68 32.51 2.20 3.56
C ALA A 68 31.87 3.02 2.42
N ALA A 69 31.02 2.37 1.60
CA ALA A 69 30.27 3.08 0.55
C ALA A 69 29.26 4.07 1.12
N MET A 70 28.55 3.71 2.21
CA MET A 70 27.65 4.65 2.90
C MET A 70 28.41 5.84 3.49
N THR A 71 29.54 5.59 4.17
CA THR A 71 30.39 6.65 4.74
C THR A 71 30.91 7.59 3.65
N SER A 72 31.34 7.03 2.52
CA SER A 72 31.78 7.81 1.36
C SER A 72 30.63 8.65 0.77
N ALA A 73 29.43 8.08 0.65
CA ALA A 73 28.25 8.81 0.18
C ALA A 73 27.90 10.00 1.10
N VAL A 74 27.89 9.80 2.42
CA VAL A 74 27.66 10.87 3.41
C VAL A 74 28.74 11.95 3.31
N THR A 75 30.01 11.56 3.20
CA THR A 75 31.13 12.49 3.06
C THR A 75 31.00 13.33 1.81
N GLU A 76 30.63 12.73 0.67
CA GLU A 76 30.46 13.45 -0.59
C GLU A 76 29.27 14.40 -0.53
N LEU A 77 28.12 13.95 -0.03
CA LEU A 77 26.92 14.79 0.11
C LEU A 77 27.16 15.97 1.08
N SER A 78 27.96 15.78 2.13
CA SER A 78 28.30 16.83 3.11
C SER A 78 29.10 17.99 2.50
N LYS A 79 29.77 17.78 1.37
CA LYS A 79 30.45 18.87 0.63
C LYS A 79 29.45 19.86 0.00
N HIS A 80 28.22 19.42 -0.22
CA HIS A 80 27.19 20.18 -0.92
C HIS A 80 26.05 20.65 0.01
N PHE A 81 25.77 19.90 1.07
CA PHE A 81 24.66 20.14 1.98
C PHE A 81 25.12 20.08 3.43
N LYS A 82 24.45 20.87 4.30
CA LYS A 82 24.58 20.69 5.75
C LYS A 82 23.74 19.48 6.14
N LEU A 83 24.41 18.37 6.42
CA LEU A 83 23.76 17.13 6.81
C LEU A 83 23.78 16.96 8.32
N ARG A 84 22.75 16.31 8.85
CA ARG A 84 22.72 15.75 10.20
C ARG A 84 22.57 14.25 10.05
N ASP A 85 23.62 13.52 10.38
CA ASP A 85 23.55 12.05 10.41
C ASP A 85 22.76 11.61 11.65
N LEU A 86 21.73 10.80 11.44
CA LEU A 86 20.88 10.25 12.48
C LEU A 86 21.28 8.80 12.84
N GLY A 87 22.32 8.27 12.19
CA GLY A 87 22.76 6.88 12.34
C GLY A 87 21.81 5.91 11.64
N SER A 88 21.78 4.66 12.14
CA SER A 88 20.91 3.61 11.62
C SER A 88 19.44 4.04 11.62
N THR A 89 18.73 3.77 10.53
CA THR A 89 17.31 4.08 10.40
C THR A 89 16.48 3.25 11.38
N THR A 90 16.06 3.86 12.49
CA THR A 90 15.16 3.28 13.50
C THR A 90 13.74 3.82 13.40
N LEU A 91 13.57 5.01 12.82
CA LEU A 91 12.29 5.65 12.55
C LEU A 91 12.34 6.28 11.16
N LEU A 92 11.36 5.98 10.31
CA LEU A 92 11.22 6.55 8.98
C LEU A 92 9.75 6.90 8.76
N LEU A 93 9.44 8.17 8.56
CA LEU A 93 8.05 8.64 8.38
C LEU A 93 7.13 8.15 9.52
N GLY A 94 7.55 8.22 10.78
CA GLY A 94 6.72 7.72 11.89
C GLY A 94 6.45 6.20 11.85
N ILE A 95 7.23 5.43 11.08
CA ILE A 95 7.27 3.97 11.13
C ILE A 95 8.56 3.55 11.83
N GLN A 96 8.42 2.74 12.87
CA GLN A 96 9.56 2.15 13.54
C GLN A 96 10.14 1.04 12.66
N VAL A 97 11.42 1.14 12.34
CA VAL A 97 12.17 0.16 11.55
C VAL A 97 13.11 -0.59 12.49
N LYS A 98 12.96 -1.91 12.57
CA LYS A 98 13.90 -2.77 13.32
C LYS A 98 14.52 -3.78 12.37
N GLN A 99 15.85 -3.75 12.29
CA GLN A 99 16.64 -4.70 11.52
C GLN A 99 17.28 -5.72 12.46
N ASP A 100 17.02 -7.01 12.24
CA ASP A 100 17.68 -8.10 12.95
C ASP A 100 18.66 -8.77 11.99
N ARG A 101 19.95 -8.52 12.18
CA ARG A 101 21.00 -9.05 11.32
C ARG A 101 21.25 -10.54 11.54
N SER A 102 21.03 -11.05 12.76
CA SER A 102 21.19 -12.47 13.09
C SER A 102 20.11 -13.35 12.46
N HIS A 103 18.87 -12.85 12.40
CA HIS A 103 17.74 -13.56 11.80
C HIS A 103 17.45 -13.11 10.35
N HIS A 104 18.25 -12.19 9.81
CA HIS A 104 18.07 -11.61 8.48
C HIS A 104 16.64 -11.07 8.23
N THR A 105 16.11 -10.31 9.19
CA THR A 105 14.76 -9.73 9.11
C THR A 105 14.75 -8.21 9.21
N ILE A 106 13.73 -7.60 8.60
CA ILE A 106 13.38 -6.19 8.77
C ILE A 106 11.91 -6.14 9.17
N SER A 107 11.59 -5.37 10.21
CA SER A 107 10.21 -5.17 10.64
C SER A 107 9.81 -3.70 10.66
N LEU A 108 8.56 -3.44 10.28
CA LEU A 108 7.94 -2.12 10.20
C LEU A 108 6.73 -2.05 11.14
N SER A 109 6.85 -1.28 12.21
CA SER A 109 5.80 -1.13 13.24
C SER A 109 5.31 0.30 13.37
N GLN A 110 4.01 0.45 13.63
CA GLN A 110 3.39 1.72 14.01
C GLN A 110 2.63 1.61 15.34
N GLU A 111 3.07 0.72 16.22
CA GLU A 111 2.44 0.48 17.53
C GLU A 111 2.29 1.78 18.35
N HIS A 112 3.34 2.61 18.39
CA HIS A 112 3.32 3.90 19.08
C HIS A 112 2.23 4.83 18.52
N TYR A 113 2.08 4.89 17.19
CA TYR A 113 1.04 5.68 16.54
C TYR A 113 -0.37 5.13 16.84
N ILE A 114 -0.53 3.80 16.89
CA ILE A 114 -1.80 3.17 17.27
C ILE A 114 -2.18 3.56 18.70
N LYS A 115 -1.23 3.56 19.63
CA LYS A 115 -1.46 3.96 21.02
C LYS A 115 -1.93 5.42 21.12
N GLU A 116 -1.18 6.35 20.51
CA GLU A 116 -1.56 7.78 20.47
C GLU A 116 -2.91 8.00 19.77
N LEU A 117 -3.19 7.24 18.71
CA LEU A 117 -4.46 7.27 17.99
C LEU A 117 -5.63 6.89 18.91
N LEU A 118 -5.50 5.80 19.67
CA LEU A 118 -6.53 5.29 20.56
C LEU A 118 -6.78 6.24 21.73
N GLU A 119 -5.72 6.73 22.38
CA GLU A 119 -5.79 7.73 23.45
C GLU A 119 -6.50 9.01 22.97
N ARG A 120 -6.13 9.51 21.78
CA ARG A 120 -6.74 10.72 21.20
C ARG A 120 -8.26 10.59 20.99
N PHE A 121 -8.75 9.39 20.73
CA PHE A 121 -10.19 9.13 20.53
C PHE A 121 -10.88 8.52 21.76
N ASN A 122 -10.21 8.45 22.91
CA ASN A 122 -10.70 7.84 24.16
C ASN A 122 -11.14 6.37 23.95
N MET A 123 -10.30 5.59 23.28
CA MET A 123 -10.54 4.19 22.93
C MET A 123 -9.46 3.25 23.47
N ASP A 124 -8.50 3.76 24.23
CA ASP A 124 -7.37 3.03 24.81
C ASP A 124 -7.78 1.95 25.83
N ASP A 125 -8.86 2.17 26.58
CA ASP A 125 -9.41 1.20 27.55
C ASP A 125 -10.51 0.28 26.97
N ALA A 126 -10.77 0.32 25.66
CA ALA A 126 -11.86 -0.46 25.08
C ALA A 126 -11.52 -1.95 24.94
N ASN A 127 -12.53 -2.81 25.08
CA ASN A 127 -12.34 -4.26 24.92
C ASN A 127 -11.96 -4.63 23.48
N PRO A 128 -10.94 -5.48 23.25
CA PRO A 128 -10.50 -5.81 21.90
C PRO A 128 -11.55 -6.59 21.09
N LEU A 129 -11.46 -6.50 19.77
CA LEU A 129 -12.24 -7.30 18.81
C LEU A 129 -11.31 -8.02 17.84
N SER A 130 -11.80 -9.10 17.22
CA SER A 130 -10.97 -9.97 16.35
C SER A 130 -11.15 -9.71 14.85
N THR A 131 -11.98 -8.75 14.45
CA THR A 131 -12.19 -8.39 13.05
C THR A 131 -12.15 -6.88 12.86
N PRO A 132 -11.59 -6.36 11.74
CA PRO A 132 -11.55 -4.91 11.46
C PRO A 132 -12.94 -4.27 11.35
N LEU A 133 -13.91 -5.03 10.84
CA LEU A 133 -15.33 -4.68 10.78
C LEU A 133 -16.16 -5.89 11.19
N ALA A 134 -17.41 -5.65 11.60
CA ALA A 134 -18.36 -6.74 11.80
C ALA A 134 -18.58 -7.51 10.48
N PRO A 135 -18.49 -8.85 10.45
CA PRO A 135 -18.73 -9.65 9.25
C PRO A 135 -20.13 -9.38 8.69
N GLY A 136 -20.23 -9.16 7.38
CA GLY A 136 -21.50 -8.81 6.74
C GLY A 136 -22.04 -7.42 7.13
N SER A 137 -21.21 -6.54 7.72
CA SER A 137 -21.61 -5.16 8.00
C SER A 137 -22.01 -4.44 6.72
N GLU A 138 -23.26 -3.97 6.68
CA GLU A 138 -23.80 -3.14 5.62
C GLU A 138 -24.21 -1.79 6.22
N LEU A 139 -23.37 -0.80 6.01
CA LEU A 139 -23.62 0.58 6.42
C LEU A 139 -24.46 1.28 5.36
N SER A 140 -25.40 2.09 5.82
CA SER A 140 -26.38 2.78 4.98
C SER A 140 -25.77 4.00 4.29
N ASP A 141 -25.94 4.11 2.97
CA ASP A 141 -25.60 5.31 2.20
C ASP A 141 -26.74 6.36 2.21
N ILE A 142 -27.81 6.14 3.00
CA ILE A 142 -28.92 7.09 3.13
C ILE A 142 -28.44 8.35 3.85
N ILE A 143 -28.90 9.52 3.37
CA ILE A 143 -28.63 10.81 4.02
C ILE A 143 -29.15 10.74 5.47
N PRO A 144 -28.29 11.00 6.48
CA PRO A 144 -28.73 10.94 7.88
C PRO A 144 -29.86 11.94 8.14
N SER A 145 -30.77 11.60 9.04
CA SER A 145 -31.83 12.50 9.50
C SER A 145 -31.26 13.77 10.16
N LEU A 146 -32.05 14.83 10.30
CA LEU A 146 -31.61 16.07 10.95
C LEU A 146 -31.15 15.84 12.40
N GLU A 147 -31.75 14.88 13.10
CA GLU A 147 -31.37 14.49 14.45
C GLU A 147 -29.99 13.80 14.46
N GLU A 148 -29.78 12.82 13.59
CA GLU A 148 -28.48 12.14 13.44
C GLU A 148 -27.36 13.11 13.01
N GLN A 149 -27.67 14.07 12.14
CA GLN A 149 -26.71 15.11 11.75
C GLN A 149 -26.34 16.01 12.95
N ALA A 150 -27.30 16.33 13.81
CA ALA A 150 -27.05 17.10 15.01
C ALA A 150 -26.18 16.33 16.02
N GLU A 151 -26.43 15.02 16.21
CA GLU A 151 -25.60 14.14 17.04
C GLU A 151 -24.17 14.04 16.51
N MET A 152 -24.02 13.87 15.19
CA MET A 152 -22.72 13.66 14.55
C MET A 152 -21.89 14.95 14.41
N LYS A 153 -22.48 16.13 14.65
CA LYS A 153 -21.80 17.43 14.48
C LYS A 153 -20.54 17.57 15.35
N SER A 154 -20.54 17.02 16.56
CA SER A 154 -19.39 17.03 17.47
C SER A 154 -18.49 15.80 17.33
N VAL A 155 -18.87 14.81 16.52
CA VAL A 155 -18.12 13.57 16.37
C VAL A 155 -16.99 13.79 15.35
N PRO A 156 -15.71 13.56 15.70
CA PRO A 156 -14.58 13.81 14.82
C PRO A 156 -14.38 12.70 13.77
N TYR A 157 -15.44 12.32 13.04
CA TYR A 157 -15.45 11.19 12.12
C TYR A 157 -14.36 11.29 11.04
N LEU A 158 -14.32 12.41 10.31
CA LEU A 158 -13.35 12.63 9.24
C LEU A 158 -11.90 12.57 9.76
N ASN A 159 -11.66 13.12 10.95
CA ASN A 159 -10.34 13.07 11.59
C ASN A 159 -9.94 11.63 11.95
N ALA A 160 -10.88 10.84 12.47
CA ALA A 160 -10.65 9.44 12.80
C ALA A 160 -10.34 8.60 11.56
N VAL A 161 -11.15 8.71 10.52
CA VAL A 161 -10.94 7.98 9.26
C VAL A 161 -9.64 8.42 8.58
N GLY A 162 -9.33 9.72 8.56
CA GLY A 162 -8.06 10.22 8.02
C GLY A 162 -6.83 9.70 8.76
N ALA A 163 -6.92 9.60 10.09
CA ALA A 163 -5.84 9.03 10.89
C ALA A 163 -5.67 7.51 10.70
N LEU A 164 -6.78 6.78 10.55
CA LEU A 164 -6.78 5.36 10.22
C LEU A 164 -6.25 5.11 8.80
N GLN A 165 -6.52 6.02 7.86
CA GLN A 165 -6.01 5.93 6.49
C GLN A 165 -4.49 5.94 6.44
N TYR A 166 -3.84 6.72 7.30
CA TYR A 166 -2.39 6.69 7.40
C TYR A 166 -1.87 5.30 7.76
N LEU A 167 -2.42 4.71 8.83
CA LEU A 167 -2.04 3.38 9.29
C LEU A 167 -2.31 2.30 8.22
N ALA A 168 -3.48 2.36 7.58
CA ALA A 168 -3.90 1.44 6.52
C ALA A 168 -3.01 1.49 5.27
N THR A 169 -2.38 2.63 4.99
CA THR A 169 -1.50 2.83 3.84
C THR A 169 -0.04 2.50 4.14
N MET A 170 0.39 2.61 5.40
CA MET A 170 1.80 2.50 5.76
C MET A 170 2.19 1.10 6.25
N THR A 171 1.46 0.51 7.20
CA THR A 171 1.86 -0.79 7.80
C THR A 171 0.73 -1.76 8.09
N ARG A 172 -0.54 -1.39 7.90
CA ARG A 172 -1.70 -2.24 8.24
C ARG A 172 -2.60 -2.55 7.04
N PRO A 173 -2.15 -3.41 6.12
CA PRO A 173 -2.96 -3.85 4.97
C PRO A 173 -4.27 -4.54 5.39
N ASP A 174 -4.28 -5.21 6.54
CA ASP A 174 -5.42 -5.92 7.12
C ASP A 174 -6.63 -5.03 7.46
N ILE A 175 -6.42 -3.72 7.65
CA ILE A 175 -7.52 -2.76 7.87
C ILE A 175 -7.90 -1.97 6.59
N ALA A 176 -7.21 -2.20 5.47
CA ALA A 176 -7.36 -1.37 4.27
C ALA A 176 -8.80 -1.34 3.75
N TYR A 177 -9.49 -2.48 3.74
CA TYR A 177 -10.90 -2.53 3.39
C TYR A 177 -11.77 -1.72 4.34
N ALA A 178 -11.58 -1.91 5.64
CA ALA A 178 -12.38 -1.24 6.65
C ALA A 178 -12.29 0.28 6.53
N VAL A 179 -11.08 0.81 6.36
CA VAL A 179 -10.86 2.24 6.21
C VAL A 179 -11.40 2.77 4.88
N SER A 180 -11.18 2.04 3.78
CA SER A 180 -11.72 2.39 2.45
C SER A 180 -13.26 2.42 2.45
N TYR A 181 -13.89 1.49 3.17
CA TYR A 181 -15.34 1.44 3.31
C TYR A 181 -15.88 2.60 4.15
N LEU A 182 -15.29 2.87 5.31
CA LEU A 182 -15.66 3.99 6.19
C LEU A 182 -15.45 5.35 5.50
N GLY A 183 -14.39 5.50 4.71
CA GLY A 183 -14.12 6.73 3.95
C GLY A 183 -15.24 7.15 2.99
N ARG A 184 -16.14 6.24 2.59
CA ARG A 184 -17.29 6.54 1.73
C ARG A 184 -18.28 7.50 2.38
N PHE A 185 -18.32 7.54 3.71
CA PHE A 185 -19.31 8.30 4.48
C PHE A 185 -18.77 9.62 5.04
N ASN A 186 -17.53 9.99 4.69
CA ASN A 186 -16.83 11.17 5.23
C ASN A 186 -17.62 12.49 5.10
N SER A 187 -18.43 12.64 4.05
CA SER A 187 -19.19 13.87 3.82
C SER A 187 -20.44 13.97 4.70
N ASN A 188 -21.10 12.84 4.99
CA ASN A 188 -22.38 12.78 5.72
C ASN A 188 -22.42 11.52 6.60
N PRO A 189 -21.64 11.45 7.69
CA PRO A 189 -21.61 10.26 8.54
C PRO A 189 -22.84 10.20 9.47
N ALA A 190 -23.35 9.00 9.74
CA ALA A 190 -24.41 8.70 10.70
C ALA A 190 -23.82 8.03 11.96
N PRO A 191 -24.56 7.94 13.08
CA PRO A 191 -24.10 7.27 14.30
C PRO A 191 -23.63 5.82 14.07
N ALA A 192 -24.30 5.07 13.19
CA ALA A 192 -23.89 3.72 12.80
C ALA A 192 -22.47 3.68 12.19
N HIS A 193 -22.08 4.70 11.42
CA HIS A 193 -20.75 4.80 10.85
C HIS A 193 -19.71 5.03 11.94
N TRP A 194 -20.04 5.84 12.95
CA TRP A 194 -19.14 6.07 14.10
C TRP A 194 -18.96 4.81 14.94
N LEU A 195 -20.02 4.04 15.15
CA LEU A 195 -19.92 2.73 15.81
C LEU A 195 -18.98 1.78 15.05
N ALA A 196 -19.01 1.79 13.72
CA ALA A 196 -18.10 1.01 12.91
C ALA A 196 -16.64 1.49 13.00
N VAL A 197 -16.39 2.80 13.11
CA VAL A 197 -15.04 3.33 13.41
C VAL A 197 -14.56 2.85 14.79
N LYS A 198 -15.43 2.91 15.81
CA LYS A 198 -15.11 2.39 17.15
C LYS A 198 -14.83 0.88 17.14
N HIS A 199 -15.55 0.10 16.32
CA HIS A 199 -15.24 -1.32 16.11
C HIS A 199 -13.81 -1.50 15.60
N LEU A 200 -13.42 -0.73 14.59
CA LEU A 200 -12.05 -0.79 14.04
C LEU A 200 -10.99 -0.38 15.08
N PHE A 201 -11.25 0.63 15.91
CA PHE A 201 -10.37 0.96 17.04
C PHE A 201 -10.21 -0.22 18.01
N ARG A 202 -11.31 -0.92 18.35
CA ARG A 202 -11.26 -2.12 19.20
C ARG A 202 -10.45 -3.26 18.57
N TYR A 203 -10.49 -3.40 17.24
CA TYR A 203 -9.61 -4.34 16.55
C TYR A 203 -8.13 -3.96 16.68
N LEU A 204 -7.80 -2.67 16.55
CA LEU A 204 -6.44 -2.17 16.70
C LEU A 204 -5.89 -2.37 18.11
N ILE A 205 -6.72 -2.29 19.17
CA ILE A 205 -6.29 -2.62 20.54
C ILE A 205 -5.74 -4.05 20.63
N GLY A 206 -6.48 -5.01 20.08
CA GLY A 206 -6.07 -6.43 20.11
C GLY A 206 -4.88 -6.75 19.20
N THR A 207 -4.53 -5.85 18.28
CA THR A 207 -3.55 -6.08 17.22
C THR A 207 -2.50 -4.97 17.11
N MET A 208 -2.30 -4.17 18.17
CA MET A 208 -1.40 -3.01 18.09
C MET A 208 0.07 -3.39 17.85
N HIS A 209 0.45 -4.58 18.32
CA HIS A 209 1.78 -5.15 18.21
C HIS A 209 2.11 -5.64 16.79
N TYR A 210 1.09 -5.78 15.93
CA TYR A 210 1.29 -6.26 14.56
C TYR A 210 2.21 -5.33 13.79
N LYS A 211 3.22 -5.95 13.17
CA LYS A 211 4.20 -5.29 12.31
C LYS A 211 4.42 -6.10 11.05
N LEU A 212 4.73 -5.45 9.95
CA LEU A 212 5.17 -6.15 8.74
C LEU A 212 6.57 -6.72 8.98
N VAL A 213 6.80 -8.00 8.71
CA VAL A 213 8.10 -8.67 8.90
C VAL A 213 8.60 -9.27 7.59
N TYR A 214 9.61 -8.65 7.01
CA TYR A 214 10.32 -9.14 5.82
C TYR A 214 11.47 -10.05 6.24
N ARG A 215 11.62 -11.17 5.53
CA ARG A 215 12.67 -12.16 5.80
C ARG A 215 13.47 -12.45 4.55
N ALA A 216 14.78 -12.63 4.72
CA ALA A 216 15.60 -13.19 3.65
C ALA A 216 15.01 -14.54 3.22
N SER A 217 14.94 -14.75 1.91
CA SER A 217 14.43 -15.96 1.29
C SER A 217 15.36 -16.33 0.15
N ASP A 218 15.64 -17.62 0.01
CA ASP A 218 16.37 -18.18 -1.12
C ASP A 218 15.43 -18.49 -2.31
N SER A 219 14.17 -18.08 -2.24
CA SER A 219 13.21 -18.21 -3.33
C SER A 219 13.66 -17.43 -4.56
N GLU A 220 13.60 -18.07 -5.73
CA GLU A 220 13.80 -17.40 -7.02
C GLU A 220 12.60 -16.49 -7.37
N GLU A 221 11.44 -16.74 -6.79
CA GLU A 221 10.27 -15.85 -6.92
C GLU A 221 10.44 -14.64 -6.00
N LEU A 222 10.82 -13.51 -6.62
CA LEU A 222 11.09 -12.25 -5.89
C LEU A 222 9.83 -11.66 -5.24
N PHE A 223 8.68 -11.87 -5.86
CA PHE A 223 7.40 -11.38 -5.35
C PHE A 223 6.21 -12.14 -5.95
N THR A 224 5.11 -12.12 -5.22
CA THR A 224 3.84 -12.75 -5.59
C THR A 224 2.71 -11.76 -5.41
N THR A 225 1.71 -11.76 -6.29
CA THR A 225 0.54 -10.87 -6.17
C THR A 225 -0.76 -11.66 -6.13
N TYR A 226 -1.66 -11.27 -5.24
CA TYR A 226 -3.03 -11.80 -5.13
C TYR A 226 -4.00 -10.70 -5.52
N SER A 227 -5.08 -11.05 -6.23
CA SER A 227 -6.18 -10.13 -6.51
C SER A 227 -7.53 -10.80 -6.31
N ASP A 228 -8.49 -10.02 -5.80
CA ASP A 228 -9.88 -10.43 -5.61
C ASP A 228 -10.83 -9.25 -5.89
N ALA A 229 -12.11 -9.54 -6.13
CA ALA A 229 -13.16 -8.54 -6.13
C ALA A 229 -14.47 -9.06 -5.52
N SER A 230 -15.06 -8.26 -4.64
CA SER A 230 -16.41 -8.49 -4.14
C SER A 230 -17.43 -7.79 -5.05
N HIS A 231 -18.13 -8.57 -5.88
CA HIS A 231 -19.15 -8.07 -6.81
C HIS A 231 -20.41 -7.60 -6.08
N GLY A 232 -20.98 -6.47 -6.52
CA GLY A 232 -22.17 -5.88 -5.89
C GLY A 232 -21.97 -5.39 -4.44
N ALA A 233 -20.72 -5.30 -3.96
CA ALA A 233 -20.40 -4.96 -2.58
C ALA A 233 -20.97 -3.61 -2.10
N CYS A 234 -21.20 -2.66 -3.02
CA CYS A 234 -21.88 -1.41 -2.71
C CYS A 234 -23.32 -1.43 -3.21
N LYS A 235 -24.28 -1.77 -2.34
CA LYS A 235 -25.71 -1.84 -2.70
C LYS A 235 -26.26 -0.53 -3.27
N ALA A 236 -25.79 0.63 -2.81
CA ALA A 236 -26.24 1.93 -3.31
C ALA A 236 -25.82 2.22 -4.76
N THR A 237 -24.70 1.67 -5.21
CA THR A 237 -24.16 1.98 -6.55
C THR A 237 -24.06 0.76 -7.48
N GLY A 238 -24.23 -0.45 -6.97
CA GLY A 238 -23.97 -1.71 -7.66
C GLY A 238 -22.47 -1.99 -7.92
N ARG A 239 -21.57 -1.08 -7.52
CA ARG A 239 -20.13 -1.19 -7.83
C ARG A 239 -19.45 -2.20 -6.93
N ALA A 240 -18.57 -2.99 -7.53
CA ALA A 240 -17.71 -3.94 -6.81
C ALA A 240 -16.61 -3.21 -6.02
N THR A 241 -16.05 -3.89 -5.02
CA THR A 241 -14.79 -3.48 -4.39
C THR A 241 -13.70 -4.44 -4.86
N GLY A 242 -12.67 -3.92 -5.51
CA GLY A 242 -11.49 -4.69 -5.92
C GLY A 242 -10.34 -4.49 -4.95
N GLY A 243 -9.55 -5.54 -4.75
CA GLY A 243 -8.37 -5.50 -3.91
C GLY A 243 -7.23 -6.31 -4.50
N TYR A 244 -6.02 -5.91 -4.15
CA TYR A 244 -4.81 -6.69 -4.44
C TYR A 244 -3.79 -6.53 -3.33
N VAL A 245 -2.90 -7.50 -3.21
CA VAL A 245 -1.69 -7.41 -2.39
C VAL A 245 -0.52 -8.04 -3.12
N THR A 246 0.61 -7.34 -3.13
CA THR A 246 1.91 -7.80 -3.60
C THR A 246 2.81 -8.04 -2.41
N LEU A 247 3.31 -9.27 -2.30
CA LEU A 247 4.17 -9.75 -1.23
C LEU A 247 5.61 -9.85 -1.74
N VAL A 248 6.57 -9.31 -0.99
CA VAL A 248 8.01 -9.49 -1.20
C VAL A 248 8.58 -10.04 0.09
N SER A 249 9.43 -11.07 0.03
CA SER A 249 10.11 -11.58 1.23
C SER A 249 9.17 -11.93 2.40
N GLY A 250 7.98 -12.44 2.08
CA GLY A 250 6.98 -12.91 3.04
C GLY A 250 6.05 -11.83 3.63
N ALA A 251 6.14 -10.57 3.21
CA ALA A 251 5.25 -9.51 3.70
C ALA A 251 4.80 -8.54 2.60
N ALA A 252 3.68 -7.86 2.85
CA ALA A 252 3.11 -6.90 1.91
C ALA A 252 4.03 -5.69 1.66
N VAL A 253 4.19 -5.32 0.39
CA VAL A 253 4.90 -4.09 -0.03
C VAL A 253 4.02 -3.15 -0.86
N GLY A 254 2.96 -3.67 -1.46
CA GLY A 254 1.97 -2.92 -2.22
C GLY A 254 0.60 -3.55 -2.06
N TRP A 255 -0.42 -2.75 -1.79
CA TRP A 255 -1.79 -3.24 -1.65
C TRP A 255 -2.81 -2.15 -1.98
N SER A 256 -4.03 -2.59 -2.26
CA SER A 256 -5.14 -1.69 -2.52
C SER A 256 -6.46 -2.32 -2.08
N SER A 257 -7.37 -1.49 -1.59
CA SER A 257 -8.78 -1.82 -1.42
C SER A 257 -9.61 -0.65 -1.93
N LYS A 258 -10.20 -0.77 -3.13
CA LYS A 258 -10.87 0.35 -3.80
C LYS A 258 -12.18 -0.09 -4.43
N ARG A 259 -13.20 0.74 -4.26
CA ARG A 259 -14.45 0.63 -5.03
C ARG A 259 -14.12 0.86 -6.51
N GLN A 260 -14.59 -0.04 -7.37
CA GLN A 260 -14.39 0.08 -8.81
C GLN A 260 -15.07 1.36 -9.34
N PRO A 261 -14.50 2.01 -10.36
CA PRO A 261 -15.03 3.28 -10.85
C PRO A 261 -16.36 3.16 -11.61
N PHE A 262 -16.72 1.96 -12.06
CA PHE A 262 -17.95 1.64 -12.80
C PHE A 262 -18.57 0.34 -12.28
N VAL A 263 -19.82 0.10 -12.69
CA VAL A 263 -20.55 -1.13 -12.37
C VAL A 263 -20.12 -2.22 -13.34
N THR A 264 -19.77 -3.38 -12.81
CA THR A 264 -19.55 -4.61 -13.58
C THR A 264 -20.85 -5.40 -13.64
N LEU A 265 -21.03 -6.22 -14.68
CA LEU A 265 -22.26 -6.97 -14.93
C LEU A 265 -22.18 -8.43 -14.42
N SER A 266 -21.00 -8.87 -14.02
CA SER A 266 -20.78 -10.20 -13.42
C SER A 266 -19.62 -10.20 -12.43
N SER A 267 -19.54 -11.25 -11.61
CA SER A 267 -18.39 -11.49 -10.72
C SER A 267 -17.09 -11.62 -11.52
N THR A 268 -17.11 -12.37 -12.62
CA THR A 268 -15.95 -12.51 -13.52
C THR A 268 -15.45 -11.16 -14.04
N GLU A 269 -16.33 -10.22 -14.37
CA GLU A 269 -15.92 -8.87 -14.77
C GLU A 269 -15.32 -8.07 -13.62
N ALA A 270 -15.91 -8.16 -12.42
CA ALA A 270 -15.35 -7.51 -11.23
C ALA A 270 -13.94 -8.01 -10.94
N GLU A 271 -13.74 -9.32 -10.93
CA GLU A 271 -12.46 -9.95 -10.66
C GLU A 271 -11.43 -9.65 -11.74
N PHE A 272 -11.83 -9.66 -13.02
CA PHE A 272 -10.95 -9.28 -14.12
C PHE A 272 -10.48 -7.83 -13.99
N VAL A 273 -11.36 -6.90 -13.60
CA VAL A 273 -10.98 -5.51 -13.34
C VAL A 273 -9.97 -5.41 -12.18
N ALA A 274 -10.13 -6.20 -11.11
CA ALA A 274 -9.16 -6.26 -10.02
C ALA A 274 -7.81 -6.85 -10.47
N ALA A 275 -7.83 -7.92 -11.27
CA ALA A 275 -6.64 -8.53 -11.85
C ALA A 275 -5.87 -7.57 -12.77
N VAL A 276 -6.57 -6.69 -13.50
CA VAL A 276 -5.93 -5.63 -14.31
C VAL A 276 -5.20 -4.61 -13.42
N GLU A 277 -5.81 -4.17 -12.32
CA GLU A 277 -5.13 -3.25 -11.39
C GLU A 277 -3.94 -3.93 -10.69
N ALA A 278 -4.08 -5.19 -10.30
CA ALA A 278 -2.99 -5.99 -9.77
C ALA A 278 -1.86 -6.18 -10.81
N GLY A 279 -2.20 -6.39 -12.08
CA GLY A 279 -1.21 -6.48 -13.16
C GLY A 279 -0.41 -5.19 -13.33
N LYS A 280 -1.03 -4.02 -13.17
CA LYS A 280 -0.30 -2.74 -13.21
C LYS A 280 0.70 -2.64 -12.05
N GLU A 281 0.31 -3.07 -10.86
CA GLU A 281 1.21 -3.17 -9.70
C GLU A 281 2.38 -4.12 -9.98
N ILE A 282 2.10 -5.30 -10.56
CA ILE A 282 3.12 -6.25 -10.99
C ILE A 282 4.09 -5.58 -11.96
N LYS A 283 3.60 -4.90 -13.00
CA LYS A 283 4.45 -4.20 -13.98
C LYS A 283 5.34 -3.15 -13.31
N TRP A 284 4.78 -2.34 -12.40
CA TRP A 284 5.56 -1.35 -11.66
C TRP A 284 6.62 -2.00 -10.77
N THR A 285 6.25 -3.06 -10.03
CA THR A 285 7.16 -3.84 -9.18
C THR A 285 8.30 -4.47 -9.99
N ARG A 286 8.02 -5.02 -11.18
CA ARG A 286 9.06 -5.55 -12.08
C ARG A 286 10.04 -4.46 -12.52
N ASN A 287 9.52 -3.28 -12.88
CA ASN A 287 10.36 -2.17 -13.33
C ASN A 287 11.29 -1.68 -12.21
N ILE A 288 10.76 -1.46 -11.00
CA ILE A 288 11.58 -0.97 -9.88
C ILE A 288 12.61 -2.02 -9.42
N LEU A 289 12.24 -3.30 -9.37
CA LEU A 289 13.18 -4.38 -9.04
C LEU A 289 14.29 -4.53 -10.09
N THR A 290 13.95 -4.42 -11.37
CA THR A 290 14.92 -4.43 -12.46
C THR A 290 15.90 -3.26 -12.32
N GLU A 291 15.41 -2.07 -12.01
CA GLU A 291 16.25 -0.90 -11.74
C GLU A 291 17.09 -1.06 -10.45
N PHE A 292 16.58 -1.79 -9.45
CA PHE A 292 17.36 -2.27 -8.30
C PHE A 292 18.31 -3.42 -8.62
N GLY A 293 18.47 -3.82 -9.88
CA GLY A 293 19.43 -4.85 -10.30
C GLY A 293 18.95 -6.28 -10.04
N PHE A 294 17.65 -6.47 -9.86
CA PHE A 294 16.99 -7.77 -9.77
C PHE A 294 16.08 -7.97 -11.00
N PRO A 295 16.67 -8.19 -12.20
CA PRO A 295 15.88 -8.38 -13.41
C PRO A 295 15.06 -9.66 -13.33
N LEU A 296 13.77 -9.57 -13.64
CA LEU A 296 12.89 -10.73 -13.72
C LEU A 296 12.82 -11.20 -15.18
N THR A 297 13.30 -12.41 -15.44
CA THR A 297 13.27 -13.05 -16.76
C THR A 297 12.02 -13.89 -16.98
N LEU A 298 11.45 -14.43 -15.90
CA LEU A 298 10.22 -15.22 -15.92
C LEU A 298 8.98 -14.33 -15.70
N PRO A 299 7.79 -14.77 -16.13
CA PRO A 299 6.53 -14.12 -15.78
C PRO A 299 6.34 -14.02 -14.27
N SER A 300 5.72 -12.94 -13.79
CA SER A 300 5.37 -12.78 -12.38
C SER A 300 4.00 -13.39 -12.07
N THR A 301 3.90 -14.12 -10.97
CA THR A 301 2.66 -14.80 -10.56
C THR A 301 1.57 -13.81 -10.13
N LEU A 302 0.38 -14.00 -10.69
CA LEU A 302 -0.86 -13.34 -10.27
C LEU A 302 -1.90 -14.39 -9.84
N PHE A 303 -2.18 -14.49 -8.55
CA PHE A 303 -3.20 -15.38 -8.02
C PHE A 303 -4.60 -14.76 -8.09
N VAL A 304 -5.52 -15.49 -8.72
CA VAL A 304 -6.94 -15.11 -8.92
C VAL A 304 -7.80 -16.34 -8.62
N ASP A 305 -8.97 -16.19 -8.01
CA ASP A 305 -9.86 -17.31 -7.67
C ASP A 305 -10.98 -17.55 -8.69
N ASN A 306 -10.96 -16.87 -9.84
CA ASN A 306 -11.90 -17.10 -10.94
C ASN A 306 -11.23 -17.62 -12.21
N LYS A 307 -11.47 -18.92 -12.44
CA LYS A 307 -11.01 -19.65 -13.63
C LYS A 307 -11.50 -19.03 -14.94
N SER A 308 -12.68 -18.43 -14.96
CA SER A 308 -13.21 -17.77 -16.16
C SER A 308 -12.41 -16.53 -16.49
N GLY A 309 -12.06 -15.70 -15.50
CA GLY A 309 -11.19 -14.54 -15.66
C GLY A 309 -9.79 -14.93 -16.15
N ILE A 310 -9.23 -16.01 -15.62
CA ILE A 310 -7.94 -16.56 -16.06
C ILE A 310 -8.00 -17.02 -17.52
N SER A 311 -9.05 -17.78 -17.88
CA SER A 311 -9.21 -18.25 -19.27
C SER A 311 -9.34 -17.09 -20.25
N VAL A 312 -10.05 -16.02 -19.87
CA VAL A 312 -10.20 -14.81 -20.67
C VAL A 312 -8.86 -14.09 -20.88
N ALA A 313 -8.01 -14.06 -19.85
CA ALA A 313 -6.68 -13.47 -19.93
C ALA A 313 -5.71 -14.29 -20.80
N LYS A 314 -5.81 -15.63 -20.78
CA LYS A 314 -4.90 -16.55 -21.49
C LYS A 314 -5.29 -16.84 -22.94
N ASN A 315 -6.58 -16.81 -23.28
CA ASN A 315 -7.05 -17.28 -24.59
C ASN A 315 -7.65 -16.14 -25.42
N PRO A 316 -7.11 -15.87 -26.62
CA PRO A 316 -7.64 -14.86 -27.52
C PRO A 316 -9.12 -15.07 -27.80
N GLU A 317 -9.53 -16.29 -28.18
CA GLU A 317 -10.84 -16.66 -28.76
C GLU A 317 -12.07 -16.44 -27.85
N HIS A 318 -11.88 -16.21 -26.55
CA HIS A 318 -12.99 -15.94 -25.61
C HIS A 318 -13.45 -14.48 -25.67
N HIS A 319 -14.18 -14.13 -26.74
CA HIS A 319 -14.54 -12.74 -27.06
C HIS A 319 -15.96 -12.31 -26.63
N GLY A 320 -16.82 -13.20 -26.14
CA GLY A 320 -18.28 -12.97 -26.23
C GLY A 320 -18.91 -11.95 -25.28
N ARG A 321 -18.51 -11.92 -24.00
CA ARG A 321 -19.32 -11.26 -22.93
C ARG A 321 -18.69 -10.01 -22.31
N MET A 322 -17.37 -9.84 -22.39
CA MET A 322 -16.63 -8.79 -21.67
C MET A 322 -16.08 -7.66 -22.55
N LYS A 323 -16.48 -7.59 -23.83
CA LYS A 323 -15.93 -6.60 -24.80
C LYS A 323 -16.09 -5.15 -24.35
N HIS A 324 -17.13 -4.84 -23.58
CA HIS A 324 -17.36 -3.48 -23.08
C HIS A 324 -16.29 -3.01 -22.07
N LEU A 325 -15.45 -3.92 -21.56
CA LEU A 325 -14.26 -3.59 -20.75
C LEU A 325 -13.03 -3.25 -21.60
N ASP A 326 -13.14 -3.44 -22.92
CA ASP A 326 -12.24 -3.10 -24.04
C ASP A 326 -10.75 -2.96 -23.67
N LEU A 327 -10.28 -1.75 -23.35
CA LEU A 327 -8.86 -1.49 -23.08
C LEU A 327 -8.28 -2.28 -21.90
N ARG A 328 -9.08 -2.57 -20.86
CA ARG A 328 -8.61 -3.38 -19.72
C ARG A 328 -8.39 -4.82 -20.12
N PHE A 329 -9.30 -5.33 -20.95
CA PHE A 329 -9.26 -6.68 -21.49
C PHE A 329 -8.00 -6.91 -22.32
N TYR A 330 -7.75 -6.00 -23.28
CA TYR A 330 -6.55 -6.08 -24.10
C TYR A 330 -5.27 -5.94 -23.28
N TRP A 331 -5.22 -4.99 -22.33
CA TRP A 331 -4.02 -4.74 -21.55
C TRP A 331 -3.53 -5.96 -20.74
N LEU A 332 -4.42 -6.63 -19.98
CA LEU A 332 -4.00 -7.78 -19.18
C LEU A 332 -3.64 -8.97 -20.07
N ARG A 333 -4.36 -9.16 -21.17
CA ARG A 333 -4.06 -10.20 -22.15
C ARG A 333 -2.69 -10.01 -22.79
N GLU A 334 -2.39 -8.81 -23.29
CA GLU A 334 -1.08 -8.49 -23.87
C GLU A 334 0.03 -8.76 -22.85
N ALA A 335 -0.17 -8.35 -21.59
CA ALA A 335 0.81 -8.64 -20.53
C ALA A 335 1.03 -10.15 -20.29
N VAL A 336 -0.01 -10.97 -20.44
CA VAL A 336 0.10 -12.43 -20.32
C VAL A 336 0.78 -13.04 -21.56
N GLU A 337 0.38 -12.61 -22.76
CA GLU A 337 0.95 -13.07 -24.04
C GLU A 337 2.43 -12.70 -24.18
N GLU A 338 2.84 -11.53 -23.68
CA GLU A 338 4.25 -11.09 -23.62
C GLU A 338 5.07 -11.81 -22.53
N GLY A 339 4.46 -12.67 -21.71
CA GLY A 339 5.14 -13.35 -20.61
C GLY A 339 5.51 -12.42 -19.46
N LEU A 340 4.84 -11.27 -19.29
CA LEU A 340 5.04 -10.38 -18.14
C LEU A 340 4.39 -10.96 -16.88
N ILE A 341 3.21 -11.56 -17.03
CA ILE A 341 2.34 -12.02 -15.94
C ILE A 341 1.89 -13.46 -16.22
N ASP A 342 1.92 -14.33 -15.21
CA ASP A 342 1.26 -15.64 -15.25
C ASP A 342 0.09 -15.69 -14.25
N PRO A 343 -1.17 -15.60 -14.74
CA PRO A 343 -2.34 -15.76 -13.89
C PRO A 343 -2.52 -17.23 -13.49
N LEU A 344 -2.51 -17.48 -12.18
CA LEU A 344 -2.72 -18.79 -11.58
C LEU A 344 -3.98 -18.82 -10.72
N TYR A 345 -4.65 -19.97 -10.72
CA TYR A 345 -5.81 -20.17 -9.88
C TYR A 345 -5.39 -20.42 -8.43
N VAL A 346 -6.00 -19.70 -7.49
CA VAL A 346 -5.96 -19.99 -6.05
C VAL A 346 -7.37 -20.32 -5.58
N SER A 347 -7.52 -21.21 -4.59
CA SER A 347 -8.84 -21.46 -4.03
C SER A 347 -9.33 -20.23 -3.24
N THR A 348 -10.64 -19.97 -3.22
CA THR A 348 -11.22 -18.86 -2.41
C THR A 348 -10.88 -18.98 -0.91
N HIS A 349 -10.61 -20.19 -0.41
CA HIS A 349 -10.18 -20.40 0.97
C HIS A 349 -8.72 -20.03 1.23
N GLU A 350 -7.92 -19.93 0.17
CA GLU A 350 -6.51 -19.55 0.21
C GLU A 350 -6.26 -18.14 -0.37
N GLN A 351 -7.34 -17.41 -0.68
CA GLN A 351 -7.29 -16.10 -1.31
C GLN A 351 -6.97 -15.01 -0.26
N VAL A 352 -5.71 -14.59 -0.22
CA VAL A 352 -5.24 -13.55 0.71
C VAL A 352 -5.92 -12.20 0.46
N ALA A 353 -6.28 -11.90 -0.79
CA ALA A 353 -6.90 -10.63 -1.14
C ALA A 353 -8.35 -10.48 -0.67
N ASP A 354 -9.00 -11.53 -0.15
CA ASP A 354 -10.40 -11.51 0.30
C ASP A 354 -10.65 -10.49 1.44
N ILE A 355 -9.68 -10.36 2.35
CA ILE A 355 -9.72 -9.36 3.43
C ILE A 355 -9.69 -7.91 2.91
N LEU A 356 -9.28 -7.70 1.67
CA LEU A 356 -9.20 -6.38 1.03
C LEU A 356 -10.47 -6.02 0.26
N THR A 357 -11.44 -6.94 0.09
CA THR A 357 -12.62 -6.68 -0.76
C THR A 357 -13.92 -6.60 0.01
N LYS A 358 -14.00 -7.21 1.20
CA LYS A 358 -15.22 -7.26 2.02
C LYS A 358 -14.93 -7.41 3.51
N ALA A 359 -15.97 -7.23 4.34
CA ALA A 359 -15.89 -7.50 5.77
C ALA A 359 -15.96 -9.02 6.02
N VAL A 360 -14.82 -9.63 6.31
CA VAL A 360 -14.67 -11.08 6.44
C VAL A 360 -14.80 -11.57 7.89
N ALA A 361 -15.12 -12.85 8.05
CA ALA A 361 -15.22 -13.50 9.35
C ALA A 361 -13.83 -13.66 10.02
N LYS A 362 -13.82 -13.80 11.35
CA LYS A 362 -12.60 -13.99 12.16
C LYS A 362 -11.64 -15.02 11.57
N LYS A 363 -12.15 -16.19 11.15
CA LYS A 363 -11.34 -17.27 10.57
C LYS A 363 -10.55 -16.82 9.33
N VAL A 364 -11.13 -15.97 8.50
CA VAL A 364 -10.48 -15.44 7.29
C VAL A 364 -9.46 -14.36 7.68
N VAL A 365 -9.75 -13.53 8.69
CA VAL A 365 -8.77 -12.58 9.23
C VAL A 365 -7.54 -13.30 9.77
N GLU A 366 -7.74 -14.33 10.60
CA GLU A 366 -6.65 -15.13 11.18
C GLU A 366 -5.84 -15.89 10.14
N PHE A 367 -6.45 -16.25 9.01
CA PHE A 367 -5.76 -16.84 7.86
C PHE A 367 -4.94 -15.81 7.07
N ALA A 368 -5.54 -14.67 6.73
CA ALA A 368 -4.94 -13.70 5.82
C ALA A 368 -3.84 -12.85 6.49
N VAL A 369 -4.00 -12.48 7.76
CA VAL A 369 -3.07 -11.59 8.48
C VAL A 369 -1.62 -12.11 8.46
N PRO A 370 -1.32 -13.37 8.82
CA PRO A 370 0.05 -13.89 8.73
C PRO A 370 0.59 -13.92 7.30
N LEU A 371 -0.27 -14.17 6.30
CA LEU A 371 0.12 -14.19 4.88
C LEU A 371 0.36 -12.79 4.30
N LEU A 372 -0.21 -11.75 4.92
CA LEU A 372 0.17 -10.35 4.67
C LEU A 372 1.53 -10.00 5.30
N GLY A 373 2.11 -10.92 6.09
CA GLY A 373 3.37 -10.74 6.81
C GLY A 373 3.24 -9.93 8.09
N LEU A 374 2.03 -9.87 8.68
CA LEU A 374 1.77 -9.22 9.96
C LEU A 374 1.94 -10.20 11.11
N GLU A 375 2.79 -9.84 12.07
CA GLU A 375 3.16 -10.64 13.25
C GLU A 375 3.19 -9.85 14.54
#